data_AF-A0AAF0F2B2-F1
#
_entry.id   AF-A0AAF0F2B2-F1
#
_cell.length_a   1.000
_cell.length_b   1.000
_cell.length_c   1.000
_cell.angle_alpha   90.00
_cell.angle_beta   90.00
_cell.angle_gamma   90.00
#
_symmetry.space_group_name_H-M   'P 1'
#
loop_
_entity.id
_entity.type
_entity.pdbx_description
1 polymer ?
#
loop_
_entity_poly.entity_id
_entity_poly.type
_entity_poly.pdbx_seq_one_letter_code
_entity_poly.pdbx_strand_id
1 'polypeptide(L)'
;MNAFAAWKHKPVNWAGFYLMSPLFPGGGLADVQQPTLWLGPFCGMPACQIIASVPGKGVCADASAILPPKPICVGRTDEYPGHIACDSQSQSEIVVPMMVSRNKLSAKCQDALSGIGPPELIRAWAGRGDQEEIIVGVLDIDCTQPNGFDQEDIDALQDLTRKVTSACDWLV
;
A
#
# COMPACT_ATOMS: atom_id res chain seq x y z
N MET A 1 10.96 5.46 -23.16
CA MET A 1 11.14 4.73 -21.89
C MET A 1 10.56 5.59 -20.79
N ASN A 2 9.53 5.10 -20.11
CA ASN A 2 8.93 5.77 -18.97
C ASN A 2 9.81 5.49 -17.74
N ALA A 3 10.96 6.15 -17.67
CA ALA A 3 11.87 6.03 -16.54
C ALA A 3 12.04 7.41 -15.90
N PHE A 4 12.10 7.46 -14.58
CA PHE A 4 12.35 8.70 -13.87
C PHE A 4 13.73 9.26 -14.23
N ALA A 5 13.78 10.47 -14.80
CA ALA A 5 15.04 11.10 -15.18
C ALA A 5 16.03 11.30 -14.00
N ALA A 6 15.51 11.35 -12.78
CA ALA A 6 16.28 11.42 -11.55
C ALA A 6 16.92 10.07 -11.16
N TRP A 7 16.38 8.93 -11.62
CA TRP A 7 16.82 7.59 -11.26
C TRP A 7 17.65 7.00 -12.40
N LYS A 8 18.83 7.58 -12.63
CA LYS A 8 19.72 7.15 -13.74
C LYS A 8 20.34 5.77 -13.54
N HIS A 9 20.35 5.26 -12.31
CA HIS A 9 21.02 4.02 -11.93
C HIS A 9 20.08 2.86 -11.61
N LYS A 10 18.78 3.12 -11.44
CA LYS A 10 17.72 2.11 -11.25
C LYS A 10 16.53 2.49 -12.14
N PRO A 11 16.17 1.69 -13.16
CA PRO A 11 15.12 2.06 -14.11
C PRO A 11 13.73 1.82 -13.53
N VAL A 12 13.39 2.63 -12.53
CA VAL A 12 12.04 2.69 -11.95
C VAL A 12 11.08 3.32 -12.95
N ASN A 13 9.97 2.62 -13.19
CA ASN A 13 8.91 3.03 -14.11
C ASN A 13 7.62 3.43 -13.39
N TRP A 14 7.45 3.02 -12.13
CA TRP A 14 6.30 3.38 -11.33
C TRP A 14 6.70 3.57 -9.86
N ALA A 15 6.17 4.60 -9.22
CA ALA A 15 6.29 4.82 -7.79
C ALA A 15 5.06 5.54 -7.27
N GLY A 16 4.42 5.03 -6.23
CA GLY A 16 3.18 5.61 -5.74
C GLY A 16 2.66 4.97 -4.47
N PHE A 17 1.54 5.49 -4.03
CA PHE A 17 0.90 5.06 -2.81
C PHE A 17 -0.45 4.42 -3.12
N TYR A 18 -0.77 3.38 -2.37
CA TYR A 18 -2.15 2.93 -2.22
C TYR A 18 -2.56 3.11 -0.77
N LEU A 19 -3.71 3.73 -0.53
CA LEU A 19 -4.21 3.97 0.82
C LEU A 19 -5.49 3.19 1.07
N MET A 20 -5.75 2.81 2.32
CA MET A 20 -7.00 2.15 2.68
C MET A 20 -8.18 3.06 2.33
N SER A 21 -9.20 2.49 1.68
CA SER A 21 -10.35 3.23 1.16
C SER A 21 -11.04 4.15 2.17
N PRO A 22 -11.11 3.84 3.49
CA PRO A 22 -11.70 4.76 4.46
C PRO A 22 -10.99 6.10 4.61
N LEU A 23 -9.73 6.19 4.18
CA LEU A 23 -8.92 7.41 4.28
C LEU A 23 -9.18 8.39 3.14
N PHE A 24 -9.95 7.98 2.12
CA PHE A 24 -10.32 8.87 1.03
C PHE A 24 -11.57 9.67 1.38
N PRO A 25 -11.59 10.98 1.08
CA PRO A 25 -12.77 11.81 1.30
C PRO A 25 -13.90 11.41 0.34
N GLY A 26 -15.15 11.58 0.78
CA GLY A 26 -16.31 11.49 -0.12
C GLY A 26 -17.18 10.22 -0.02
N GLY A 27 -16.90 9.31 0.93
CA GLY A 27 -17.89 8.30 1.34
C GLY A 27 -18.15 7.15 0.37
N GLY A 28 -17.25 6.86 -0.57
CA GLY A 28 -17.36 5.75 -1.53
C GLY A 28 -17.20 4.34 -0.93
N LEU A 29 -17.61 4.13 0.32
CA LEU A 29 -17.51 2.86 1.02
C LEU A 29 -18.73 1.95 0.83
N ALA A 30 -19.83 2.45 0.24
CA ALA A 30 -21.07 1.70 0.09
C ALA A 30 -20.87 0.34 -0.60
N ASP A 31 -20.01 0.29 -1.62
CA ASP A 31 -19.71 -0.92 -2.38
C ASP A 31 -18.51 -1.71 -1.81
N VAL A 32 -17.87 -1.22 -0.74
CA VAL A 32 -16.72 -1.89 -0.13
C VAL A 32 -17.20 -3.06 0.74
N GLN A 33 -16.88 -4.27 0.27
CA GLN A 33 -17.22 -5.53 0.96
C GLN A 33 -16.09 -6.03 1.87
N GLN A 34 -14.87 -5.57 1.64
CA GLN A 34 -13.65 -6.03 2.31
C GLN A 34 -12.62 -4.90 2.33
N PRO A 35 -11.56 -4.98 3.16
CA PRO A 35 -10.49 -4.00 3.14
C PRO A 35 -9.94 -3.82 1.73
N THR A 36 -9.86 -2.57 1.30
CA THR A 36 -9.55 -2.23 -0.08
C THR A 36 -8.58 -1.07 -0.11
N LEU A 37 -7.55 -1.22 -0.92
CA LEU A 37 -6.58 -0.20 -1.26
C LEU A 37 -7.10 0.59 -2.46
N TRP A 38 -7.08 1.91 -2.39
CA TRP A 38 -7.35 2.79 -3.52
C TRP A 38 -6.08 3.53 -3.91
N LEU A 39 -5.94 3.77 -5.21
CA LEU A 39 -4.79 4.46 -5.77
C LEU A 39 -4.70 5.89 -5.25
N GLY A 40 -3.60 6.18 -4.57
CA GLY A 40 -3.21 7.51 -4.10
C GLY A 40 -2.32 8.24 -5.11
N PRO A 41 -1.55 9.24 -4.66
CA PRO A 41 -0.57 9.92 -5.50
C PRO A 41 0.46 8.92 -6.05
N PHE A 42 0.75 9.02 -7.34
CA PHE A 42 1.75 8.21 -8.00
C PHE A 42 2.42 8.98 -9.14
N CYS A 43 3.55 8.46 -9.57
CA CYS A 43 4.20 8.84 -10.79
C CYS A 43 4.49 7.58 -11.61
N GLY A 44 4.22 7.63 -12.92
CA GLY A 44 4.35 6.48 -13.81
C GLY A 44 3.16 6.37 -14.76
N MET A 45 3.00 5.20 -15.37
CA MET A 45 1.83 4.89 -16.20
C MET A 45 0.56 4.72 -15.36
N PRO A 46 -0.64 4.86 -15.96
CA PRO A 46 -1.89 4.56 -15.26
C PRO A 46 -1.86 3.17 -14.62
N ALA A 47 -2.19 3.11 -13.34
CA ALA A 47 -2.18 1.87 -12.56
C ALA A 47 -3.59 1.38 -12.21
N CYS A 48 -3.64 0.23 -11.57
CA CYS A 48 -4.86 -0.33 -11.01
C CYS A 48 -5.46 0.67 -10.00
N GLN A 49 -6.73 1.03 -10.14
CA GLN A 49 -7.32 2.06 -9.27
C GLN A 49 -7.72 1.50 -7.89
N ILE A 50 -7.99 0.19 -7.84
CA ILE A 50 -8.56 -0.50 -6.69
C ILE A 50 -7.86 -1.85 -6.55
N ILE A 51 -7.36 -2.15 -5.36
CA ILE A 51 -6.75 -3.43 -5.02
C ILE A 51 -7.45 -3.99 -3.79
N ALA A 52 -7.96 -5.21 -3.88
CA ALA A 52 -8.48 -5.92 -2.72
C ALA A 52 -7.30 -6.23 -1.78
N SER A 53 -7.33 -5.68 -0.58
CA SER A 53 -6.33 -5.97 0.43
C SER A 53 -6.68 -7.32 1.05
N VAL A 54 -6.24 -8.41 0.43
CA VAL A 54 -6.52 -9.79 0.85
C VAL A 54 -5.28 -10.63 0.55
N PRO A 55 -4.81 -11.49 1.47
CA PRO A 55 -3.63 -12.31 1.21
C PRO A 55 -3.78 -13.18 -0.04
N GLY A 56 -2.69 -13.33 -0.81
CA GLY A 56 -2.61 -14.05 -2.06
C GLY A 56 -3.17 -13.30 -3.28
N LYS A 57 -3.42 -11.99 -3.17
CA LYS A 57 -3.97 -11.16 -4.27
C LYS A 57 -2.95 -10.17 -4.83
N GLY A 58 -1.67 -10.55 -4.84
CA GLY A 58 -0.58 -9.75 -5.37
C GLY A 58 0.19 -9.01 -4.26
N VAL A 59 1.30 -8.38 -4.66
CA VAL A 59 2.32 -7.86 -3.74
C VAL A 59 1.76 -6.76 -2.84
N CYS A 60 1.06 -5.78 -3.41
CA CYS A 60 0.35 -4.73 -2.65
C CYS A 60 -0.70 -5.28 -1.67
N ALA A 61 -1.45 -6.31 -2.07
CA ALA A 61 -2.46 -6.92 -1.23
C ALA A 61 -1.83 -7.68 -0.05
N ASP A 62 -0.74 -8.40 -0.31
CA ASP A 62 0.00 -9.15 0.70
C ASP A 62 0.68 -8.21 1.70
N ALA A 63 1.34 -7.15 1.23
CA ALA A 63 2.01 -6.17 2.08
C ALA A 63 1.02 -5.44 2.99
N SER A 64 -0.23 -5.29 2.56
CA SER A 64 -1.27 -4.60 3.32
C SER A 64 -2.18 -5.50 4.18
N ALA A 65 -2.07 -6.83 4.05
CA ALA A 65 -2.99 -7.76 4.70
C ALA A 65 -2.31 -8.86 5.54
N ILE A 66 -1.04 -9.18 5.28
CA ILE A 66 -0.29 -10.18 6.06
C ILE A 66 0.29 -9.54 7.32
N LEU A 67 0.03 -10.15 8.47
CA LEU A 67 0.60 -9.76 9.76
C LEU A 67 1.66 -10.78 10.21
N PRO A 68 2.77 -10.35 10.84
CA PRO A 68 3.13 -8.95 11.11
C PRO A 68 3.51 -8.18 9.83
N PRO A 69 3.30 -6.84 9.79
CA PRO A 69 3.57 -6.03 8.61
C PRO A 69 5.05 -6.03 8.28
N LYS A 70 5.38 -6.31 7.02
CA LYS A 70 6.76 -6.30 6.53
C LYS A 70 6.82 -5.86 5.06
N PRO A 71 7.93 -5.26 4.62
CA PRO A 71 8.19 -5.04 3.20
C PRO A 71 8.16 -6.36 2.43
N ILE A 72 7.69 -6.30 1.19
CA ILE A 72 7.76 -7.40 0.24
C ILE A 72 8.58 -6.91 -0.95
N CYS A 73 9.74 -7.56 -1.17
CA CYS A 73 10.64 -7.26 -2.27
C CYS A 73 10.65 -8.45 -3.22
N VAL A 74 10.21 -8.23 -4.45
CA VAL A 74 10.01 -9.25 -5.47
C VAL A 74 11.04 -9.05 -6.57
N GLY A 75 12.00 -9.97 -6.66
CA GLY A 75 13.04 -9.91 -7.70
C GLY A 75 12.50 -10.17 -9.12
N ARG A 76 11.36 -10.88 -9.24
CA ARG A 76 10.72 -11.24 -10.50
C ARG A 76 9.20 -11.26 -10.35
N THR A 77 8.52 -10.27 -10.91
CA THR A 77 7.05 -10.10 -10.78
C THR A 77 6.27 -11.25 -11.43
N ASP A 78 6.79 -11.82 -12.52
CA ASP A 78 6.22 -12.97 -13.23
C ASP A 78 6.25 -14.28 -12.41
N GLU A 79 7.12 -14.36 -11.40
CA GLU A 79 7.24 -15.51 -10.51
C GLU A 79 6.40 -15.37 -9.23
N TYR A 80 5.84 -14.19 -8.95
CA TYR A 80 5.09 -13.94 -7.73
C TYR A 80 3.64 -14.46 -7.84
N PRO A 81 3.18 -15.37 -6.95
CA PRO A 81 1.83 -15.93 -7.03
C PRO A 81 0.74 -14.86 -6.88
N GLY A 82 -0.22 -14.85 -7.81
CA GLY A 82 -1.35 -13.91 -7.75
C GLY A 82 -0.98 -12.46 -8.09
N HIS A 83 0.18 -12.24 -8.73
CA HIS A 83 0.63 -10.92 -9.17
C HIS A 83 -0.44 -10.20 -10.02
N ILE A 84 -0.66 -8.92 -9.70
CA ILE A 84 -1.55 -8.00 -10.43
C ILE A 84 -0.66 -7.03 -11.20
N ALA A 85 -0.41 -7.30 -12.48
CA ALA A 85 0.38 -6.42 -13.32
C ALA A 85 -0.41 -5.16 -13.69
N CYS A 86 0.02 -3.99 -13.22
CA CYS A 86 -0.52 -2.70 -13.65
C CYS A 86 0.29 -2.09 -14.82
N ASP A 87 1.62 -2.26 -14.84
CA ASP A 87 2.48 -1.99 -16.02
C ASP A 87 3.16 -3.29 -16.48
N SER A 88 3.00 -3.66 -17.76
CA SER A 88 3.57 -4.87 -18.32
C SER A 88 5.10 -4.83 -18.44
N GLN A 89 5.73 -3.66 -18.26
CA GLN A 89 7.18 -3.51 -18.28
C GLN A 89 7.84 -3.76 -16.92
N SER A 90 7.06 -3.80 -15.83
CA SER A 90 7.57 -4.05 -14.48
C SER A 90 8.05 -5.49 -14.34
N GLN A 91 9.34 -5.66 -14.01
CA GLN A 91 10.00 -6.96 -13.84
C GLN A 91 10.40 -7.25 -12.39
N SER A 92 10.54 -6.22 -11.55
CA SER A 92 10.65 -6.36 -10.09
C SER A 92 9.82 -5.28 -9.41
N GLU A 93 9.41 -5.54 -8.17
CA GLU A 93 8.51 -4.68 -7.40
C GLU A 93 8.97 -4.70 -5.93
N ILE A 94 8.90 -3.55 -5.27
CA ILE A 94 9.05 -3.47 -3.81
C ILE A 94 7.86 -2.71 -3.22
N VAL A 95 7.21 -3.34 -2.25
CA VAL A 95 6.07 -2.77 -1.53
C VAL A 95 6.38 -2.68 -0.05
N VAL A 96 6.20 -1.48 0.51
CA VAL A 96 6.46 -1.19 1.93
C VAL A 96 5.15 -0.79 2.61
N PRO A 97 4.69 -1.53 3.63
CA PRO A 97 3.50 -1.14 4.39
C PRO A 97 3.72 0.16 5.16
N MET A 98 2.67 0.99 5.20
CA MET A 98 2.64 2.24 5.93
C MET A 98 1.83 2.05 7.21
N MET A 99 2.52 2.18 8.34
CA MET A 99 1.94 2.03 9.67
C MET A 99 1.76 3.39 10.36
N VAL A 100 0.67 3.54 11.10
CA VAL A 100 0.46 4.63 12.05
C VAL A 100 -0.07 4.08 13.35
N SER A 101 0.17 4.80 14.44
CA SER A 101 -0.56 4.56 15.68
C SER A 101 -2.06 4.81 15.47
N ARG A 102 -2.89 3.92 16.02
CA ARG A 102 -4.35 4.01 15.96
C ARG A 102 -4.88 5.36 16.43
N ASN A 103 -4.20 6.01 17.37
CA ASN A 103 -4.60 7.32 17.90
C ASN A 103 -4.46 8.48 16.90
N LYS A 104 -3.72 8.29 15.79
CA LYS A 104 -3.62 9.30 14.72
C LYS A 104 -4.84 9.30 13.80
N LEU A 105 -5.67 8.25 13.83
CA LEU A 105 -6.90 8.16 13.04
C LEU A 105 -8.02 9.00 13.65
N SER A 106 -9.01 9.38 12.84
CA SER A 106 -10.25 9.97 13.34
C SER A 106 -10.99 9.04 14.32
N ALA A 107 -11.72 9.59 15.28
CA ALA A 107 -12.49 8.80 16.26
C ALA A 107 -13.44 7.81 15.56
N LYS A 108 -14.03 8.22 14.45
CA LYS A 108 -14.89 7.38 13.60
C LYS A 108 -14.14 6.15 13.06
N CYS A 109 -12.91 6.32 12.57
CA CYS A 109 -12.08 5.21 12.10
C CYS A 109 -11.58 4.33 13.25
N GLN A 110 -11.27 4.94 14.40
CA GLN A 110 -10.92 4.20 15.61
C GLN A 110 -12.09 3.32 16.08
N ASP A 111 -13.32 3.83 16.12
CA ASP A 111 -14.52 3.07 16.46
C ASP A 111 -14.75 1.90 15.51
N ALA A 112 -14.59 2.14 14.20
CA ALA A 112 -14.76 1.11 13.18
C ALA A 112 -13.78 -0.06 13.33
N LEU A 113 -12.52 0.23 13.68
CA LEU A 113 -11.52 -0.78 14.04
C LEU A 113 -11.92 -1.62 15.27
N SER A 114 -12.76 -1.07 16.16
CA SER A 114 -13.38 -1.78 17.30
C SER A 114 -14.71 -2.47 16.94
N GLY A 115 -15.15 -2.43 15.69
CA GLY A 115 -16.44 -2.97 15.26
C GLY A 115 -17.64 -2.07 15.60
N ILE A 116 -17.43 -0.79 15.84
CA ILE A 116 -18.48 0.19 16.18
C ILE A 116 -18.66 1.16 15.00
N GLY A 117 -19.91 1.44 14.65
CA GLY A 117 -20.27 2.40 13.60
C GLY A 117 -20.89 1.76 12.36
N PRO A 118 -20.87 2.45 11.20
CA PRO A 118 -21.50 1.96 9.98
C PRO A 118 -20.87 0.64 9.48
N PRO A 119 -21.66 -0.37 9.10
CA PRO A 119 -21.14 -1.69 8.72
C PRO A 119 -20.10 -1.66 7.60
N GLU A 120 -20.26 -0.78 6.61
CA GLU A 120 -19.34 -0.61 5.49
C GLU A 120 -17.96 -0.10 5.92
N LEU A 121 -17.91 0.78 6.92
CA LEU A 121 -16.66 1.29 7.47
C LEU A 121 -15.95 0.23 8.31
N ILE A 122 -16.70 -0.53 9.11
CA ILE A 122 -16.16 -1.66 9.88
C ILE A 122 -15.55 -2.70 8.93
N ARG A 123 -16.26 -3.08 7.86
CA ARG A 123 -15.76 -4.03 6.86
C ARG A 123 -14.48 -3.53 6.17
N ALA A 124 -14.41 -2.24 5.87
CA ALA A 124 -13.25 -1.65 5.22
C ALA A 124 -11.96 -1.69 6.07
N TRP A 125 -12.08 -1.85 7.39
CA TRP A 125 -10.95 -1.97 8.32
C TRP A 125 -10.71 -3.40 8.85
N ALA A 126 -11.50 -4.38 8.42
CA ALA A 126 -11.46 -5.73 8.97
C ALA A 126 -10.04 -6.37 8.89
N GLY A 127 -9.53 -6.83 10.04
CA GLY A 127 -8.24 -7.54 10.11
C GLY A 127 -7.01 -6.67 9.79
N ARG A 128 -7.02 -5.36 10.11
CA ARG A 128 -5.94 -4.40 9.80
C ARG A 128 -5.07 -3.94 10.97
N GLY A 129 -5.05 -4.69 12.08
CA GLY A 129 -4.04 -4.51 13.13
C GLY A 129 -4.38 -5.19 14.47
N ASP A 130 -3.34 -5.58 15.21
CA ASP A 130 -3.36 -6.14 16.55
C ASP A 130 -2.89 -5.09 17.60
N GLN A 131 -3.81 -4.18 17.87
CA GLN A 131 -3.96 -3.44 19.14
C GLN A 131 -3.24 -2.09 19.36
N GLU A 132 -2.20 -1.67 18.63
CA GLU A 132 -1.71 -0.26 18.73
C GLU A 132 -1.35 0.43 17.41
N GLU A 133 -0.75 -0.28 16.46
CA GLU A 133 -0.46 0.23 15.12
C GLU A 133 -1.37 -0.42 14.09
N ILE A 134 -1.72 0.34 13.06
CA ILE A 134 -2.60 -0.09 11.97
C ILE A 134 -1.94 0.21 10.63
N ILE A 135 -2.25 -0.61 9.62
CA ILE A 135 -1.82 -0.38 8.24
C ILE A 135 -2.78 0.64 7.60
N VAL A 136 -2.27 1.80 7.18
CA VAL A 136 -3.04 2.82 6.43
C VAL A 136 -2.88 2.71 4.92
N GLY A 137 -1.92 1.95 4.44
CA GLY A 137 -1.63 1.84 3.02
C GLY A 137 -0.29 1.18 2.77
N VAL A 138 0.18 1.31 1.53
CA VAL A 138 1.49 0.84 1.08
C VAL A 138 2.14 1.88 0.18
N LEU A 139 3.47 1.96 0.22
CA LEU A 139 4.30 2.54 -0.82
C LEU A 139 4.69 1.41 -1.77
N ASP A 140 4.46 1.60 -3.06
CA ASP A 140 4.71 0.63 -4.12
C ASP A 140 5.65 1.25 -5.17
N ILE A 141 6.67 0.50 -5.58
CA ILE A 141 7.68 0.92 -6.54
C ILE A 141 8.01 -0.25 -7.48
N ASP A 142 7.85 -0.01 -8.78
CA ASP A 142 8.18 -0.94 -9.85
C ASP A 142 9.51 -0.60 -10.52
N CYS A 143 10.22 -1.62 -10.98
CA CYS A 143 11.41 -1.49 -11.78
C CYS A 143 11.33 -2.35 -13.05
N THR A 144 11.81 -1.80 -14.18
CA THR A 144 11.81 -2.52 -15.47
C THR A 144 12.93 -3.56 -15.58
N GLN A 145 13.66 -3.84 -14.50
CA GLN A 145 14.70 -4.87 -14.44
C GLN A 145 14.38 -5.89 -13.36
N PRO A 146 14.75 -7.17 -13.56
CA PRO A 146 14.73 -8.16 -12.48
C PRO A 146 15.71 -7.76 -11.38
N ASN A 147 15.39 -8.10 -10.13
CA ASN A 147 16.20 -7.82 -8.94
C ASN A 147 16.61 -6.33 -8.85
N GLY A 148 15.68 -5.43 -9.18
CA GLY A 148 15.92 -3.99 -9.18
C GLY A 148 16.10 -3.37 -7.80
N PHE A 149 15.74 -4.11 -6.75
CA PHE A 149 15.75 -3.67 -5.36
C PHE A 149 16.55 -4.63 -4.46
N ASP A 150 17.19 -4.06 -3.45
CA ASP A 150 18.03 -4.75 -2.47
C ASP A 150 17.69 -4.33 -1.02
N GLN A 151 18.51 -4.77 -0.07
CA GLN A 151 18.29 -4.46 1.35
C GLN A 151 18.48 -2.96 1.66
N GLU A 152 19.36 -2.26 0.94
CA GLU A 152 19.56 -0.82 1.15
C GLU A 152 18.29 -0.05 0.75
N ASP A 153 17.63 -0.46 -0.34
CA ASP A 153 16.34 0.10 -0.73
C ASP A 153 15.26 -0.18 0.32
N ILE A 154 15.18 -1.41 0.82
CA ILE A 154 14.21 -1.78 1.86
C ILE A 154 14.37 -0.85 3.07
N ASP A 155 15.59 -0.71 3.58
CA ASP A 155 15.87 0.09 4.77
C ASP A 155 15.56 1.58 4.52
N ALA A 156 15.96 2.11 3.36
CA ALA A 156 15.72 3.50 2.98
C ALA A 156 14.22 3.80 2.79
N LEU A 157 13.48 2.90 2.15
CA LEU A 157 12.05 3.07 1.91
C LEU A 157 11.24 2.89 3.20
N GLN A 158 11.64 2.00 4.10
CA GLN A 158 11.05 1.93 5.45
C GLN A 158 11.29 3.21 6.26
N ASP A 159 12.47 3.81 6.15
CA ASP A 159 12.72 5.12 6.78
C ASP A 159 11.88 6.24 6.15
N LEU A 160 11.75 6.22 4.83
CA LEU A 160 10.89 7.16 4.11
C LEU A 160 9.42 7.02 4.53
N THR A 161 8.87 5.80 4.55
CA THR A 161 7.47 5.60 4.93
C THR A 161 7.22 6.02 6.37
N ARG A 162 8.14 5.75 7.31
CA ARG A 162 8.06 6.27 8.70
C ARG A 162 8.04 7.80 8.75
N LYS A 163 8.86 8.48 7.94
CA LYS A 163 8.85 9.94 7.84
C LYS A 163 7.54 10.47 7.26
N VAL A 164 7.03 9.87 6.19
CA VAL A 164 5.75 10.23 5.59
C VAL A 164 4.61 10.04 6.59
N THR A 165 4.50 8.87 7.22
CA THR A 165 3.40 8.59 8.15
C THR A 165 3.45 9.44 9.41
N SER A 166 4.64 9.79 9.90
CA SER A 166 4.80 10.71 11.03
C SER A 166 4.44 12.16 10.69
N ALA A 167 4.78 12.63 9.49
CA ALA A 167 4.54 14.00 9.03
C ALA A 167 3.10 14.25 8.53
N CYS A 168 2.37 13.21 8.12
CA CYS A 168 0.99 13.32 7.66
C CYS A 168 -0.02 13.35 8.82
N ASP A 169 -1.10 14.10 8.59
CA ASP A 169 -2.33 14.05 9.37
C ASP A 169 -3.24 12.94 8.83
N TRP A 170 -3.76 12.10 9.72
CA TRP A 170 -4.59 10.93 9.41
C TRP A 170 -6.00 11.03 10.01
N LEU A 171 -6.41 12.23 10.43
CA LEU A 171 -7.71 12.52 11.06
C LEU A 171 -8.90 12.56 10.07
N VAL A 172 -8.74 12.05 8.85
CA VAL A 172 -9.81 11.94 7.84
C VAL A 172 -10.92 10.95 8.23
#